data_AF-A0A3T0HYS8-F1
#
_entry.id   AF-A0A3T0HYS8-F1
#
_cell.length_a   1.000
_cell.length_b   1.000
_cell.length_c   1.000
_cell.angle_alpha   90.00
_cell.angle_beta   90.00
_cell.angle_gamma   90.00
#
_symmetry.space_group_name_H-M   'P 1'
#
loop_
_entity.id
_entity.type
_entity.pdbx_description
1 polymer ?
#
loop_
_entity_poly.entity_id
_entity_poly.type
_entity_poly.pdbx_seq_one_letter_code
_entity_poly.pdbx_strand_id
1 'polypeptide(L)' 'MNEKWKESVKTWLVIIMVISLIGAFVLFFMAHYKIALGLAGVFMALAAFLSQWARTKNVDYIHRRMHKNNHRY' A
#
# COMPACT_ATOMS: atom_id res chain seq x y z
N MET A 1 -6.50 9.91 -16.49
CA MET A 1 -5.18 9.56 -15.93
C MET A 1 -4.77 8.22 -16.52
N ASN A 2 -3.66 8.18 -17.27
CA ASN A 2 -3.27 7.03 -18.09
C ASN A 2 -2.98 5.81 -17.20
N GLU A 3 -3.44 4.62 -17.60
CA GLU A 3 -3.39 3.41 -16.75
C GLU A 3 -1.95 3.03 -16.37
N LYS A 4 -1.01 3.26 -17.29
CA LYS A 4 0.43 3.13 -17.07
C LYS A 4 0.95 4.00 -15.92
N TRP A 5 0.43 5.22 -15.81
CA TRP A 5 0.82 6.17 -14.77
C TRP A 5 0.37 5.68 -13.38
N LYS A 6 -0.79 5.01 -13.32
CA LYS A 6 -1.34 4.49 -12.07
C LYS A 6 -0.55 3.30 -11.54
N GLU A 7 -0.06 2.43 -12.41
CA GLU A 7 0.81 1.32 -12.03
C GLU A 7 2.20 1.80 -11.60
N SER A 8 2.80 2.73 -12.34
CA SER A 8 4.09 3.32 -11.95
C SER A 8 4.04 3.99 -10.57
N VAL A 9 2.98 4.74 -10.27
CA VAL A 9 2.79 5.36 -8.94
C VAL A 9 2.68 4.28 -7.86
N LYS A 10 1.94 3.19 -8.11
CA LYS A 10 1.77 2.11 -7.14
C LYS A 10 3.10 1.42 -6.82
N THR A 11 3.92 1.16 -7.83
CA THR A 11 5.26 0.58 -7.66
C THR A 11 6.18 1.52 -6.89
N TRP A 12 6.20 2.80 -7.23
CA TRP A 12 6.99 3.80 -6.51
C TRP A 12 6.59 3.92 -5.03
N LEU A 13 5.30 3.85 -4.75
CA LEU A 13 4.76 3.94 -3.39
C LEU A 13 5.19 2.74 -2.54
N VAL A 14 5.22 1.53 -3.11
CA VAL A 14 5.74 0.33 -2.45
C VAL A 14 7.25 0.45 -2.18
N ILE A 15 8.03 0.96 -3.13
CA ILE A 15 9.47 1.18 -2.95
C ILE A 15 9.73 2.14 -1.78
N ILE A 16 9.01 3.26 -1.73
CA ILE A 16 9.10 4.23 -0.62
C ILE A 16 8.77 3.58 0.71
N MET A 17 7.72 2.74 0.75
CA MET A 17 7.35 2.01 1.96
C MET A 17 8.48 1.09 2.45
N VAL A 18 9.10 0.31 1.56
CA VAL A 18 10.20 -0.59 1.93
C VAL A 18 11.42 0.20 2.45
N ILE A 19 11.81 1.27 1.77
CA ILE A 19 12.94 2.10 2.20
C ILE A 19 12.66 2.76 3.55
N SER A 20 11.44 3.27 3.75
CA SER A 20 11.01 3.87 5.03
C SER A 20 11.06 2.85 6.18
N LEU A 21 10.65 1.60 5.93
CA LEU A 21 10.70 0.54 6.92
C LEU A 21 12.14 0.20 7.34
N ILE A 22 13.05 0.09 6.36
CA ILE A 22 14.48 -0.16 6.62
C ILE A 22 15.09 1.03 7.37
N GLY A 23 14.75 2.26 6.98
CA GLY A 23 15.21 3.48 7.65
C GLY A 23 14.75 3.56 9.11
N ALA A 24 13.48 3.23 9.39
CA ALA A 24 12.95 3.15 10.74
C ALA A 24 13.70 2.12 11.59
N PHE A 25 14.02 0.95 10.99
CA PHE A 25 14.79 -0.09 11.66
C PHE A 25 16.20 0.40 12.02
N VAL A 26 16.92 1.04 11.08
CA VAL A 26 18.26 1.60 11.36
C VAL A 26 18.21 2.69 12.44
N LEU A 27 17.24 3.61 12.36
CA LEU A 27 17.05 4.68 13.36
C LEU A 27 16.75 4.12 14.77
N PHE A 28 16.07 2.98 14.85
CA PHE A 28 15.79 2.30 16.11
C PHE A 28 17.08 1.80 16.77
N PHE A 29 18.01 1.22 16.00
CA PHE A 29 19.32 0.79 16.51
C PHE A 29 20.22 1.98 16.88
N MET A 30 20.02 3.13 16.26
CA MET A 30 20.76 4.36 16.57
C MET A 30 20.20 5.11 17.79
N ALA A 31 19.30 4.47 18.56
CA ALA A 31 18.65 5.00 19.77
C ALA A 31 17.79 6.27 19.55
N HIS A 32 17.45 6.59 18.30
CA HIS A 32 16.54 7.69 17.96
C HIS A 32 15.06 7.28 18.09
N TYR A 33 14.67 6.74 19.25
CA TYR A 33 13.37 6.09 19.48
C TYR A 33 12.16 6.98 19.17
N LYS A 34 12.22 8.28 19.48
CA LYS A 34 11.12 9.23 19.19
C LYS A 34 10.87 9.40 17.69
N ILE A 35 11.95 9.49 16.91
CA ILE A 35 11.90 9.65 15.45
C ILE A 35 11.46 8.32 14.82
N ALA A 36 12.01 7.20 15.29
CA ALA A 36 11.64 5.86 14.83
C ALA A 36 10.16 5.55 15.08
N LEU A 37 9.61 5.91 16.25
CA LEU A 37 8.18 5.76 16.55
C LEU A 37 7.30 6.61 15.63
N GLY A 38 7.68 7.88 15.40
CA GLY A 38 6.98 8.74 14.46
C GLY A 38 6.97 8.16 13.04
N LEU A 39 8.12 7.70 12.56
CA LEU A 39 8.27 7.10 11.23
C LEU A 39 7.46 5.80 11.09
N ALA A 40 7.50 4.94 12.11
CA ALA A 40 6.76 3.69 12.15
C ALA A 40 5.24 3.92 12.17
N GLY A 41 4.76 4.93 12.91
CA GLY A 41 3.36 5.32 12.91
C GLY A 41 2.87 5.79 11.54
N VAL A 42 3.65 6.65 10.86
CA VAL A 42 3.34 7.10 9.49
C VAL A 42 3.34 5.92 8.52
N PHE A 43 4.31 5.01 8.64
CA PHE A 43 4.36 3.80 7.83
C PHE A 43 3.11 2.92 8.03
N MET A 44 2.69 2.69 9.27
CA MET A 44 1.49 1.90 9.57
C MET A 44 0.22 2.55 8.99
N ALA A 45 0.08 3.87 9.09
CA ALA A 45 -1.07 4.59 8.52
C ALA A 45 -1.13 4.43 6.99
N LEU A 46 0.01 4.59 6.31
CA LEU A 46 0.12 4.39 4.87
C LEU A 46 -0.16 2.94 4.47
N ALA A 47 0.37 1.97 5.23
CA ALA A 47 0.13 0.55 5.00
C ALA A 47 -1.36 0.19 5.14
N ALA A 48 -2.03 0.70 6.18
CA ALA A 48 -3.46 0.50 6.39
C ALA A 48 -4.29 1.09 5.25
N PHE A 49 -3.97 2.33 4.82
CA PHE A 49 -4.63 2.98 3.70
C PHE A 49 -4.45 2.19 2.39
N LEU A 50 -3.23 1.74 2.10
CA LEU A 50 -2.96 0.95 0.90
C LEU A 50 -3.68 -0.40 0.93
N SER A 51 -3.69 -1.06 2.08
CA SER A 51 -4.37 -2.34 2.29
C SER A 51 -5.88 -2.19 2.06
N GLN A 52 -6.50 -1.15 2.60
CA GLN A 52 -7.91 -0.87 2.40
C GLN A 52 -8.22 -0.53 0.94
N TRP A 53 -7.39 0.29 0.29
CA TRP A 53 -7.54 0.62 -1.13
C TRP A 53 -7.40 -0.62 -2.03
N ALA A 54 -6.42 -1.49 -1.75
CA ALA A 54 -6.23 -2.75 -2.44
C ALA A 54 -7.42 -3.71 -2.22
N ARG A 55 -7.95 -3.78 -1.01
CA ARG A 55 -9.13 -4.59 -0.67
C ARG A 55 -10.36 -4.13 -1.44
N THR A 56 -10.64 -2.82 -1.49
CA THR A 56 -11.77 -2.26 -2.25
C THR A 56 -11.65 -2.59 -3.74
N LYS A 57 -10.44 -2.48 -4.32
CA LYS A 57 -10.19 -2.86 -5.72
C LYS A 57 -10.40 -4.35 -5.96
N ASN A 58 -10.02 -5.20 -5.01
CA ASN A 58 -10.17 -6.65 -5.14
C ASN A 58 -11.64 -7.08 -5.03
N VAL A 59 -12.41 -6.49 -4.11
CA VAL A 59 -13.86 -6.74 -3.98
C VAL A 59 -14.59 -6.36 -5.26
N ASP A 60 -14.29 -5.19 -5.83
CA ASP A 60 -14.87 -4.72 -7.10
C ASP A 60 -14.48 -5.63 -8.28
N TYR A 61 -13.25 -6.15 -8.30
CA TYR A 61 -12.79 -7.12 -9.31
C TYR A 61 -13.56 -8.45 -9.22
N ILE A 62 -13.78 -8.97 -8.00
CA ILE A 62 -14.55 -10.20 -7.77
C ILE A 62 -16.02 -9.98 -8.14
N HIS A 63 -16.64 -8.88 -7.72
CA HIS A 63 -18.02 -8.54 -8.09
C HIS A 63 -18.19 -8.45 -9.61
N ARG A 64 -17.32 -7.74 -10.31
CA ARG A 64 -17.37 -7.66 -11.79
C ARG A 64 -17.18 -9.03 -12.45
N ARG A 65 -16.32 -9.90 -11.92
CA ARG A 65 -16.18 -11.27 -12.45
C ARG A 65 -17.45 -12.10 -12.24
N MET A 66 -18.06 -12.04 -11.07
CA MET A 66 -19.29 -12.79 -10.77
C MET A 66 -20.46 -12.33 -11.64
N HIS A 67 -20.65 -11.01 -11.80
CA HIS A 67 -21.71 -10.48 -12.68
C HIS A 67 -21.45 -10.74 -14.17
N LYS A 68 -20.19 -10.72 -14.63
CA LYS A 68 -19.85 -11.05 -16.03
C LYS A 68 -20.05 -12.54 -16.34
N ASN A 69 -19.87 -13.43 -15.36
CA ASN A 69 -20.13 -14.86 -15.54
C ASN A 69 -21.63 -15.17 -15.56
N ASN A 70 -22.45 -14.38 -14.84
CA ASN A 70 -23.90 -14.59 -14.77
C ASN A 70 -24.67 -14.09 -16.02
N HIS A 71 -24.03 -13.32 -16.92
CA HIS A 71 -24.58 -12.91 -18.21
C HIS A 71 -24.19 -13.85 -19.37
N ARG A 72 -23.53 -14.98 -19.08
CA ARG A 72 -23.15 -15.99 -20.08
C ARG A 72 -24.03 -17.26 -20.05
N TYR A 73 -25.15 -17.21 -19.32
CA TYR A 73 -26.20 -18.24 -19.34
C TYR A 73 -27.54 -17.58 -19.64
#